data_AF-A0A4Y9R1Q9-F1
#
_entry.id   AF-A0A4Y9R1Q9-F1
#
_cell.length_a   1.000
_cell.length_b   1.000
_cell.length_c   1.000
_cell.angle_alpha   90.00
_cell.angle_beta   90.00
_cell.angle_gamma   90.00
#
_symmetry.space_group_name_H-M   'P 1'
#
loop_
_entity.id
_entity.type
_entity.pdbx_description
1 polymer ?
#
loop_
_entity_poly.entity_id
_entity_poly.type
_entity_poly.pdbx_seq_one_letter_code
_entity_poly.pdbx_strand_id
1 'polypeptide(L)'
;MDPVPDHGEKTYIGHGRLQGRRALITGADSGIGRAVAIAFAREGADVALVYLPEEQTDAESTAALVAEAGRTAALFPGDISDEAFCGTAVTDAASQLGGLDLLVMVAGDMQTVEGIEDFSTEVLDKTLRTNVHSLFWLTKASLEHFEPGAAIITTSSIQGFQPSPQLVEYAVSKAGIVNFTRAMAEQLAERGIRVNGVAPGPFWTPLQPSSVPLDKLTSFGEQTPFKRPGQPAELASTYVYLASQEASYTSGETIIVNGGQAGH
;
A
#
# COMPACT_ATOMS: atom_id res chain seq x y z
N MET A 1 -16.80 0.67 10.33
CA MET A 1 -16.64 2.14 10.15
C MET A 1 -17.96 2.72 9.69
N ASP A 2 -18.30 3.94 10.13
CA ASP A 2 -19.51 4.66 9.69
C ASP A 2 -19.13 6.10 9.26
N PRO A 3 -19.32 6.48 7.97
CA PRO A 3 -19.77 5.63 6.88
C PRO A 3 -18.73 4.53 6.54
N VAL A 4 -19.19 3.47 5.87
CA VAL A 4 -18.29 2.46 5.29
C VAL A 4 -17.44 3.13 4.19
N PRO A 5 -16.11 2.92 4.17
CA PRO A 5 -15.27 3.50 3.12
C PRO A 5 -15.66 3.02 1.72
N ASP A 6 -15.55 3.90 0.73
CA ASP A 6 -15.71 3.54 -0.68
C ASP A 6 -14.36 3.09 -1.25
N HIS A 7 -14.25 1.81 -1.60
CA HIS A 7 -13.05 1.22 -2.20
C HIS A 7 -13.16 1.11 -3.73
N GLY A 8 -14.25 1.59 -4.32
CA GLY A 8 -14.50 1.51 -5.74
C GLY A 8 -15.30 0.27 -6.15
N GLU A 9 -15.89 -0.47 -5.20
CA GLU A 9 -16.66 -1.69 -5.45
C GLU A 9 -17.73 -1.50 -6.53
N LYS A 10 -18.29 -0.29 -6.68
CA LYS A 10 -19.31 0.00 -7.69
C LYS A 10 -18.86 1.01 -8.76
N THR A 11 -17.77 1.74 -8.51
CA THR A 11 -17.41 2.93 -9.28
C THR A 11 -16.16 2.74 -10.14
N TYR A 12 -15.22 1.86 -9.77
CA TYR A 12 -14.02 1.63 -10.59
C TYR A 12 -14.34 0.79 -11.83
N ILE A 13 -14.05 1.29 -13.03
CA ILE A 13 -14.27 0.56 -14.29
C ILE A 13 -12.91 0.24 -14.91
N GLY A 14 -12.64 -1.05 -15.14
CA GLY A 14 -11.40 -1.52 -15.75
C GLY A 14 -11.37 -1.36 -17.27
N HIS A 15 -10.17 -1.19 -17.82
CA HIS A 15 -9.91 -0.98 -19.24
C HIS A 15 -8.81 -1.91 -19.79
N GLY A 16 -8.48 -2.98 -19.06
CA GLY A 16 -7.48 -3.98 -19.47
C GLY A 16 -6.04 -3.52 -19.36
N ARG A 17 -5.75 -2.52 -18.51
CA ARG A 17 -4.41 -1.90 -18.40
C ARG A 17 -3.35 -2.79 -17.74
N LEU A 18 -3.78 -3.88 -17.07
CA LEU A 18 -2.94 -4.83 -16.35
C LEU A 18 -3.23 -6.27 -16.76
N GLN A 19 -3.67 -6.48 -18.00
CA GLN A 19 -4.05 -7.81 -18.50
C GLN A 19 -2.93 -8.83 -18.30
N GLY A 20 -3.24 -9.90 -17.55
CA GLY A 20 -2.33 -11.01 -17.31
C GLY A 20 -1.20 -10.73 -16.32
N ARG A 21 -1.17 -9.55 -15.68
CA ARG A 21 -0.20 -9.22 -14.62
C ARG A 21 -0.51 -9.99 -13.34
N ARG A 22 0.51 -10.24 -12.52
CA ARG A 22 0.38 -10.94 -11.24
C ARG A 22 0.93 -10.07 -10.12
N ALA A 23 0.08 -9.72 -9.16
CA ALA A 23 0.41 -8.76 -8.12
C ALA A 23 0.33 -9.34 -6.71
N LEU A 24 1.34 -9.09 -5.89
CA LEU A 24 1.27 -9.24 -4.44
C LEU A 24 1.00 -7.86 -3.83
N ILE A 25 -0.05 -7.76 -3.02
CA ILE A 25 -0.47 -6.53 -2.37
C ILE A 25 -0.53 -6.79 -0.86
N THR A 26 0.24 -6.04 -0.07
CA THR A 26 0.16 -6.09 1.40
C THR A 26 -0.88 -5.11 1.94
N GLY A 27 -1.61 -5.50 2.99
CA GLY A 27 -2.73 -4.72 3.55
C GLY A 27 -3.89 -4.64 2.58
N ALA A 28 -4.14 -5.73 1.83
CA ALA A 28 -5.11 -5.77 0.74
C ALA A 28 -6.53 -6.12 1.20
N ASP A 29 -6.70 -6.50 2.46
CA ASP A 29 -7.97 -6.80 3.11
C ASP A 29 -8.92 -5.59 3.13
N SER A 30 -8.37 -4.38 3.36
CA SER A 30 -9.16 -3.19 3.63
C SER A 30 -8.52 -1.90 3.08
N GLY A 31 -9.23 -0.78 3.21
CA GLY A 31 -8.72 0.55 2.92
C GLY A 31 -8.08 0.68 1.52
N ILE A 32 -6.89 1.29 1.47
CA ILE A 32 -6.21 1.57 0.20
C ILE A 32 -5.85 0.27 -0.52
N GLY A 33 -5.34 -0.74 0.18
CA GLY A 33 -4.93 -2.00 -0.46
C GLY A 33 -6.13 -2.73 -1.08
N ARG A 34 -7.30 -2.72 -0.43
CA ARG A 34 -8.55 -3.23 -1.00
C ARG A 34 -8.94 -2.51 -2.29
N ALA A 35 -8.89 -1.18 -2.31
CA ALA A 35 -9.20 -0.40 -3.51
C ALA A 35 -8.23 -0.72 -4.67
N VAL A 36 -6.95 -0.91 -4.35
CA VAL A 36 -5.93 -1.31 -5.34
C VAL A 36 -6.19 -2.73 -5.84
N ALA A 37 -6.51 -3.68 -4.96
CA ALA A 37 -6.84 -5.07 -5.35
C ALA A 37 -8.04 -5.13 -6.31
N ILE A 38 -9.12 -4.40 -6.00
CA ILE A 38 -10.31 -4.30 -6.87
C ILE A 38 -9.93 -3.73 -8.23
N ALA A 39 -9.20 -2.60 -8.25
CA ALA A 39 -8.80 -1.97 -9.51
C ALA A 39 -7.87 -2.86 -10.34
N PHE A 40 -6.88 -3.49 -9.70
CA PHE A 40 -5.94 -4.39 -10.38
C PHE A 40 -6.67 -5.57 -11.02
N ALA A 41 -7.59 -6.19 -10.30
CA ALA A 41 -8.40 -7.27 -10.82
C ALA A 41 -9.26 -6.82 -12.01
N ARG A 42 -9.94 -5.68 -11.91
CA ARG A 42 -10.73 -5.11 -13.01
C ARG A 42 -9.90 -4.73 -14.23
N GLU A 43 -8.64 -4.37 -14.03
CA GLU A 43 -7.68 -4.10 -15.11
C GLU A 43 -7.06 -5.37 -15.69
N GLY A 44 -7.39 -6.55 -15.15
CA GLY A 44 -7.00 -7.85 -15.70
C GLY A 44 -5.86 -8.57 -14.98
N ALA A 45 -5.45 -8.11 -13.79
CA ALA A 45 -4.39 -8.74 -13.00
C ALA A 45 -4.93 -9.84 -12.07
N ASP A 46 -4.15 -10.89 -11.85
CA ASP A 46 -4.36 -11.80 -10.72
C ASP A 46 -3.70 -11.22 -9.46
N VAL A 47 -4.32 -11.43 -8.29
CA VAL A 47 -3.95 -10.72 -7.05
C VAL A 47 -3.73 -11.69 -5.90
N ALA A 48 -2.57 -11.58 -5.26
CA ALA A 48 -2.24 -12.14 -3.97
C ALA A 48 -2.43 -11.08 -2.89
N LEU A 49 -3.23 -11.38 -1.88
CA LEU A 49 -3.60 -10.50 -0.78
C LEU A 49 -2.85 -10.95 0.47
N VAL A 50 -1.98 -10.10 0.99
CA VAL A 50 -1.31 -10.28 2.29
C VAL A 50 -2.00 -9.38 3.31
N TYR A 51 -2.34 -9.92 4.47
CA TYR A 51 -3.13 -9.26 5.53
C TYR A 51 -2.89 -9.96 6.88
N LEU A 52 -3.29 -9.38 8.00
CA LEU A 52 -3.16 -10.04 9.30
C LEU A 52 -4.25 -11.11 9.51
N PRO A 53 -3.99 -12.22 10.21
CA PRO A 53 -4.98 -13.29 10.38
C PRO A 53 -6.34 -12.84 10.92
N GLU A 54 -6.37 -11.83 11.79
CA GLU A 54 -7.59 -11.24 12.35
C GLU A 54 -8.46 -10.50 11.32
N GLU A 55 -7.91 -10.13 10.16
CA GLU A 55 -8.58 -9.40 9.07
C GLU A 55 -9.15 -10.35 8.00
N GLN A 56 -9.18 -11.67 8.26
CA GLN A 56 -9.62 -12.71 7.33
C GLN A 56 -10.96 -12.43 6.66
N THR A 57 -11.96 -11.95 7.41
CA THR A 57 -13.30 -11.66 6.86
C THR A 57 -13.26 -10.52 5.83
N ASP A 58 -12.45 -9.48 6.07
CA ASP A 58 -12.30 -8.37 5.14
C ASP A 58 -11.51 -8.80 3.90
N ALA A 59 -10.49 -9.64 4.08
CA ALA A 59 -9.72 -10.25 2.99
C ALA A 59 -10.57 -11.15 2.08
N GLU A 60 -11.43 -11.99 2.65
CA GLU A 60 -12.38 -12.82 1.90
C GLU A 60 -13.38 -11.97 1.11
N SER A 61 -13.87 -10.88 1.71
CA SER A 61 -14.72 -9.92 1.01
C SER A 61 -13.99 -9.28 -0.18
N THR A 62 -12.72 -8.94 -0.04
CA THR A 62 -11.91 -8.40 -1.16
C THR A 62 -11.63 -9.46 -2.22
N ALA A 63 -11.31 -10.69 -1.81
CA ALA A 63 -11.09 -11.81 -2.72
C ALA A 63 -12.33 -12.13 -3.57
N ALA A 64 -13.54 -12.02 -3.00
CA ALA A 64 -14.79 -12.17 -3.74
C ALA A 64 -14.93 -11.14 -4.87
N LEU A 65 -14.52 -9.88 -4.64
CA LEU A 65 -14.54 -8.81 -5.65
C LEU A 65 -13.50 -9.03 -6.75
N VAL A 66 -12.33 -9.58 -6.40
CA VAL A 66 -11.31 -10.00 -7.38
C VAL A 66 -11.85 -11.15 -8.25
N ALA A 67 -12.50 -12.13 -7.63
CA ALA A 67 -13.12 -13.25 -8.35
C ALA A 67 -14.29 -12.82 -9.25
N GLU A 68 -15.10 -11.83 -8.81
CA GLU A 68 -16.17 -11.22 -9.63
C GLU A 68 -15.62 -10.59 -10.91
N ALA A 69 -14.39 -10.02 -10.86
CA ALA A 69 -13.69 -9.51 -12.04
C ALA A 69 -13.09 -10.62 -12.94
N GLY A 70 -13.31 -11.90 -12.63
CA GLY A 70 -12.82 -13.04 -13.40
C GLY A 70 -11.33 -13.30 -13.22
N ARG A 71 -10.74 -12.86 -12.10
CA ARG A 71 -9.31 -12.99 -11.78
C ARG A 71 -9.09 -13.89 -10.58
N THR A 72 -7.88 -14.42 -10.44
CA THR A 72 -7.48 -15.24 -9.30
C THR A 72 -7.20 -14.35 -8.10
N ALA A 73 -7.77 -14.73 -6.95
CA ALA A 73 -7.45 -14.16 -5.64
C ALA A 73 -6.74 -15.24 -4.79
N ALA A 74 -5.52 -14.97 -4.36
CA ALA A 74 -4.77 -15.81 -3.44
C ALA A 74 -4.64 -15.10 -2.09
N LEU A 75 -4.89 -15.81 -0.99
CA LEU A 75 -4.99 -15.24 0.36
C LEU A 75 -3.82 -15.71 1.23
N PHE A 76 -3.08 -14.76 1.82
CA PHE A 76 -1.88 -15.01 2.61
C PHE A 76 -1.95 -14.27 3.96
N PRO A 77 -2.61 -14.86 4.97
CA PRO A 77 -2.65 -14.29 6.31
C PRO A 77 -1.28 -14.41 7.00
N GLY A 78 -0.73 -13.31 7.52
CA GLY A 78 0.47 -13.29 8.34
C GLY A 78 1.09 -11.89 8.52
N ASP A 79 2.14 -11.83 9.33
CA ASP A 79 2.75 -10.55 9.75
C ASP A 79 4.02 -10.24 8.95
N ILE A 80 3.99 -9.14 8.19
CA ILE A 80 5.12 -8.64 7.40
C ILE A 80 6.26 -8.06 8.25
N SER A 81 6.07 -7.96 9.57
CA SER A 81 7.15 -7.65 10.51
C SER A 81 8.10 -8.85 10.72
N ASP A 82 7.75 -10.04 10.21
CA ASP A 82 8.56 -11.26 10.18
C ASP A 82 9.21 -11.48 8.80
N GLU A 83 10.54 -11.58 8.77
CA GLU A 83 11.33 -11.80 7.54
C GLU A 83 11.01 -13.14 6.86
N ALA A 84 10.84 -14.21 7.64
CA ALA A 84 10.56 -15.53 7.11
C ALA A 84 9.17 -15.55 6.45
N PHE A 85 8.17 -14.93 7.10
CA PHE A 85 6.85 -14.78 6.49
C PHE A 85 6.91 -14.01 5.18
N CYS A 86 7.64 -12.88 5.13
CA CYS A 86 7.80 -12.11 3.89
C CYS A 86 8.33 -12.95 2.73
N GLY A 87 9.34 -13.80 2.99
CA GLY A 87 9.90 -14.72 1.99
C GLY A 87 8.89 -15.76 1.54
N THR A 88 8.21 -16.42 2.48
CA THR A 88 7.20 -17.44 2.19
C THR A 88 6.01 -16.86 1.42
N ALA A 89 5.47 -15.72 1.84
CA ALA A 89 4.34 -15.07 1.17
C ALA A 89 4.64 -14.76 -0.30
N VAL A 90 5.84 -14.26 -0.61
CA VAL A 90 6.25 -14.00 -2.00
C VAL A 90 6.38 -15.29 -2.80
N THR A 91 7.05 -16.30 -2.25
CA THR A 91 7.26 -17.60 -2.92
C THR A 91 5.94 -18.28 -3.24
N ASP A 92 5.04 -18.32 -2.26
CA ASP A 92 3.74 -18.98 -2.40
C ASP A 92 2.82 -18.18 -3.32
N ALA A 93 2.87 -16.86 -3.30
CA ALA A 93 2.14 -16.02 -4.25
C ALA A 93 2.62 -16.25 -5.68
N ALA A 94 3.93 -16.26 -5.93
CA ALA A 94 4.48 -16.55 -7.24
C ALA A 94 4.08 -17.95 -7.73
N SER A 95 4.05 -18.94 -6.82
CA SER A 95 3.59 -20.30 -7.15
C SER A 95 2.10 -20.34 -7.51
N GLN A 96 1.23 -19.76 -6.68
CA GLN A 96 -0.23 -19.80 -6.87
C GLN A 96 -0.70 -18.99 -8.08
N LEU A 97 -0.04 -17.86 -8.37
CA LEU A 97 -0.39 -17.01 -9.51
C LEU A 97 0.34 -17.41 -10.81
N GLY A 98 1.28 -18.35 -10.76
CA GLY A 98 2.09 -18.78 -11.91
C GLY A 98 3.12 -17.74 -12.34
N GLY A 99 3.62 -16.93 -11.41
CA GLY A 99 4.63 -15.88 -11.58
C GLY A 99 4.31 -14.64 -10.73
N LEU A 100 5.19 -13.63 -10.77
CA LEU A 100 4.97 -12.36 -10.06
C LEU A 100 5.63 -11.20 -10.83
N ASP A 101 4.86 -10.13 -11.09
CA ASP A 101 5.33 -8.96 -11.85
C ASP A 101 5.15 -7.64 -11.11
N LEU A 102 4.40 -7.65 -10.01
CA LEU A 102 3.98 -6.48 -9.27
C LEU A 102 4.08 -6.74 -7.77
N LEU A 103 4.79 -5.87 -7.06
CA LEU A 103 4.81 -5.81 -5.60
C LEU A 103 4.24 -4.46 -5.17
N VAL A 104 3.14 -4.48 -4.42
CA VAL A 104 2.49 -3.28 -3.90
C VAL A 104 2.47 -3.33 -2.38
N MET A 105 3.24 -2.45 -1.76
CA MET A 105 3.40 -2.42 -0.30
C MET A 105 2.52 -1.31 0.28
N VAL A 106 1.33 -1.68 0.76
CA VAL A 106 0.34 -0.75 1.35
C VAL A 106 0.23 -0.88 2.85
N ALA A 107 0.41 -2.10 3.39
CA ALA A 107 0.38 -2.35 4.83
C ALA A 107 1.30 -1.37 5.58
N GLY A 108 0.83 -0.92 6.74
CA GLY A 108 1.61 -0.06 7.61
C GLY A 108 1.03 0.02 9.01
N ASP A 109 1.92 0.14 9.98
CA ASP A 109 1.62 0.39 11.37
C ASP A 109 1.74 1.89 11.66
N MET A 110 0.79 2.42 12.42
CA MET A 110 0.74 3.81 12.84
C MET A 110 0.25 3.87 14.28
N GLN A 111 1.00 4.55 15.14
CA GLN A 111 0.62 4.83 16.52
C GLN A 111 0.79 6.33 16.77
N THR A 112 -0.16 6.92 17.51
CA THR A 112 -0.07 8.31 17.95
C THR A 112 0.59 8.35 19.32
N VAL A 113 1.59 9.21 19.50
CA VAL A 113 2.21 9.52 20.79
C VAL A 113 1.99 10.99 21.13
N GLU A 114 1.81 11.33 22.41
CA GLU A 114 1.62 12.73 22.82
C GLU A 114 2.96 13.48 22.89
N GLY A 115 4.03 12.81 23.31
CA GLY A 115 5.38 13.33 23.34
C GLY A 115 6.47 12.27 23.17
N ILE A 116 7.72 12.71 23.02
CA ILE A 116 8.90 11.83 22.88
C ILE A 116 9.24 11.11 24.19
N GLU A 117 8.67 11.55 25.30
CA GLU A 117 8.75 10.88 26.60
C GLU A 117 7.80 9.68 26.72
N ASP A 118 6.79 9.58 25.85
CA ASP A 118 5.72 8.58 25.94
C ASP A 118 5.93 7.38 25.00
N PHE A 119 6.94 7.41 24.14
CA PHE A 119 7.19 6.29 23.23
C PHE A 119 7.83 5.11 23.98
N SER A 120 7.46 3.89 23.55
CA SER A 120 8.12 2.66 23.98
C SER A 120 8.98 2.13 22.85
N THR A 121 10.12 1.51 23.20
CA THR A 121 11.00 0.86 22.21
C THR A 121 10.22 -0.17 21.40
N GLU A 122 9.27 -0.87 22.02
CA GLU A 122 8.43 -1.88 21.36
C GLU A 122 7.53 -1.25 20.28
N VAL A 123 6.98 -0.06 20.52
CA VAL A 123 6.18 0.67 19.52
C VAL A 123 7.08 1.11 18.35
N LEU A 124 8.24 1.69 18.65
CA LEU A 124 9.21 2.08 17.63
C LEU A 124 9.64 0.89 16.77
N ASP A 125 10.03 -0.22 17.40
CA ASP A 125 10.48 -1.44 16.73
C ASP A 125 9.36 -2.03 15.87
N LYS A 126 8.12 -2.08 16.38
CA LYS A 126 6.98 -2.57 15.61
C LYS A 126 6.73 -1.71 14.37
N THR A 127 6.70 -0.38 14.52
CA THR A 127 6.49 0.55 13.40
C THR A 127 7.61 0.42 12.37
N LEU A 128 8.88 0.38 12.78
CA LEU A 128 10.01 0.26 11.85
C LEU A 128 10.09 -1.11 11.18
N ARG A 129 9.80 -2.21 11.90
CA ARG A 129 9.76 -3.55 11.28
C ARG A 129 8.65 -3.64 10.23
N THR A 130 7.45 -3.15 10.57
CA THR A 130 6.30 -3.21 9.67
C THR A 130 6.47 -2.28 8.46
N ASN A 131 6.95 -1.05 8.66
CA ASN A 131 6.93 -0.02 7.61
C ASN A 131 8.24 0.07 6.81
N VAL A 132 9.37 -0.33 7.41
CA VAL A 132 10.71 -0.17 6.81
C VAL A 132 11.35 -1.50 6.52
N HIS A 133 11.45 -2.41 7.50
CA HIS A 133 12.14 -3.69 7.27
C HIS A 133 11.44 -4.54 6.22
N SER A 134 10.10 -4.60 6.27
CA SER A 134 9.28 -5.30 5.30
C SER A 134 9.56 -4.87 3.85
N LEU A 135 9.92 -3.60 3.61
CA LEU A 135 10.31 -3.11 2.28
C LEU A 135 11.48 -3.91 1.72
N PHE A 136 12.51 -4.12 2.55
CA PHE A 136 13.71 -4.84 2.15
C PHE A 136 13.43 -6.32 1.96
N TRP A 137 12.71 -6.95 2.90
CA TRP A 137 12.45 -8.39 2.85
C TRP A 137 11.54 -8.78 1.68
N LEU A 138 10.42 -8.07 1.49
CA LEU A 138 9.49 -8.32 0.40
C LEU A 138 10.13 -8.01 -0.96
N THR A 139 10.87 -6.90 -1.06
CA THR A 139 11.60 -6.56 -2.30
C THR A 139 12.62 -7.63 -2.62
N LYS A 140 13.50 -7.98 -1.67
CA LYS A 140 14.54 -9.01 -1.85
C LYS A 140 13.96 -10.32 -2.34
N ALA A 141 12.89 -10.82 -1.71
CA ALA A 141 12.24 -12.06 -2.11
C ALA A 141 11.58 -11.94 -3.50
N SER A 142 10.93 -10.81 -3.80
CA SER A 142 10.25 -10.62 -5.10
C SER A 142 11.20 -10.60 -6.29
N LEU A 143 12.44 -10.16 -6.07
CA LEU A 143 13.47 -10.08 -7.11
C LEU A 143 13.91 -11.44 -7.67
N GLU A 144 13.59 -12.56 -7.02
CA GLU A 144 13.81 -13.91 -7.54
C GLU A 144 12.80 -14.30 -8.63
N HIS A 145 11.66 -13.60 -8.69
CA HIS A 145 10.56 -13.87 -9.62
C HIS A 145 10.37 -12.78 -10.68
N PHE A 146 10.97 -11.60 -10.47
CA PHE A 146 10.76 -10.44 -11.34
C PHE A 146 11.63 -10.49 -12.60
N GLU A 147 10.96 -10.30 -13.73
CA GLU A 147 11.54 -10.09 -15.05
C GLU A 147 11.48 -8.60 -15.47
N PRO A 148 12.24 -8.18 -16.50
CA PRO A 148 12.14 -6.83 -17.04
C PRO A 148 10.69 -6.45 -17.39
N GLY A 149 10.28 -5.25 -16.96
CA GLY A 149 8.90 -4.77 -17.08
C GLY A 149 8.08 -4.90 -15.79
N ALA A 150 8.60 -5.59 -14.76
CA ALA A 150 8.02 -5.63 -13.43
C ALA A 150 8.06 -4.25 -12.73
N ALA A 151 7.22 -4.08 -11.70
CA ALA A 151 7.17 -2.84 -10.93
C ALA A 151 6.95 -3.06 -9.44
N ILE A 152 7.58 -2.22 -8.63
CA ILE A 152 7.37 -2.09 -7.19
C ILE A 152 6.67 -0.76 -6.93
N ILE A 153 5.62 -0.78 -6.12
CA ILE A 153 4.90 0.41 -5.69
C ILE A 153 4.87 0.44 -4.16
N THR A 154 5.40 1.50 -3.58
CA THR A 154 5.42 1.72 -2.13
C THR A 154 4.31 2.69 -1.72
N THR A 155 3.83 2.56 -0.47
CA THR A 155 2.87 3.50 0.11
C THR A 155 3.52 4.26 1.25
N SER A 156 3.95 5.50 0.95
CA SER A 156 4.42 6.45 1.96
C SER A 156 3.22 7.15 2.62
N SER A 157 3.31 8.45 2.86
CA SER A 157 2.29 9.33 3.43
C SER A 157 2.73 10.77 3.24
N ILE A 158 1.78 11.71 3.29
CA ILE A 158 2.10 13.13 3.47
C ILE A 158 2.95 13.36 4.72
N GLN A 159 2.86 12.50 5.75
CA GLN A 159 3.72 12.54 6.95
C GLN A 159 5.21 12.35 6.65
N GLY A 160 5.57 11.70 5.54
CA GLY A 160 6.96 11.58 5.10
C GLY A 160 7.56 12.89 4.54
N PHE A 161 6.70 13.87 4.26
CA PHE A 161 7.08 15.20 3.73
C PHE A 161 6.73 16.32 4.71
N GLN A 162 5.64 16.16 5.45
CA GLN A 162 5.06 17.12 6.38
C GLN A 162 4.77 16.40 7.71
N PRO A 163 5.81 16.14 8.52
CA PRO A 163 5.66 15.40 9.76
C PRO A 163 4.83 16.17 10.77
N SER A 164 3.93 15.47 11.46
CA SER A 164 3.16 15.99 12.59
C SER A 164 3.83 15.60 13.92
N PRO A 165 3.84 16.47 14.94
CA PRO A 165 4.53 16.20 16.21
C PRO A 165 4.09 14.92 16.93
N GLN A 166 2.85 14.46 16.72
CA GLN A 166 2.30 13.28 17.40
C GLN A 166 2.55 11.96 16.66
N LEU A 167 3.23 11.99 15.50
CA LEU A 167 3.42 10.85 14.61
C LEU A 167 4.89 10.72 14.20
N VAL A 168 5.84 10.97 15.10
CA VAL A 168 7.27 11.10 14.74
C VAL A 168 7.82 9.80 14.16
N GLU A 169 7.61 8.66 14.82
CA GLU A 169 8.08 7.34 14.42
C GLU A 169 7.48 6.93 13.07
N TYR A 170 6.17 7.16 12.94
CA TYR A 170 5.45 6.94 11.69
C TYR A 170 6.02 7.82 10.58
N ALA A 171 6.18 9.12 10.81
CA ALA A 171 6.71 10.07 9.83
C ALA A 171 8.14 9.72 9.40
N VAL A 172 9.01 9.31 10.34
CA VAL A 172 10.35 8.78 10.05
C VAL A 172 10.26 7.56 9.15
N SER A 173 9.38 6.59 9.46
CA SER A 173 9.20 5.41 8.63
C SER A 173 8.73 5.78 7.21
N LYS A 174 7.81 6.74 7.08
CA LYS A 174 7.24 7.17 5.80
C LYS A 174 8.26 7.99 4.97
N ALA A 175 9.09 8.81 5.60
CA ALA A 175 10.24 9.45 4.95
C ALA A 175 11.27 8.41 4.47
N GLY A 176 11.51 7.37 5.29
CA GLY A 176 12.32 6.21 4.92
C GLY A 176 11.81 5.52 3.66
N ILE A 177 10.50 5.30 3.55
CA ILE A 177 9.87 4.73 2.34
C ILE A 177 10.12 5.60 1.10
N VAL A 178 10.02 6.93 1.20
CA VAL A 178 10.30 7.85 0.08
C VAL A 178 11.73 7.67 -0.40
N ASN A 179 12.68 7.65 0.54
CA ASN A 179 14.09 7.51 0.18
C ASN A 179 14.44 6.11 -0.35
N PHE A 180 13.86 5.06 0.23
CA PHE A 180 13.96 3.68 -0.26
C PHE A 180 13.48 3.60 -1.71
N THR A 181 12.33 4.20 -2.02
CA THR A 181 11.74 4.20 -3.37
C THR A 181 12.72 4.78 -4.40
N ARG A 182 13.32 5.94 -4.09
CA ARG A 182 14.31 6.60 -4.96
C ARG A 182 15.57 5.74 -5.16
N ALA A 183 16.15 5.25 -4.06
CA ALA A 183 17.37 4.46 -4.12
C ALA A 183 17.17 3.13 -4.87
N MET A 184 16.06 2.44 -4.63
CA MET A 184 15.75 1.17 -5.31
C MET A 184 15.41 1.37 -6.78
N ALA A 185 14.82 2.50 -7.16
CA ALA A 185 14.58 2.83 -8.56
C ALA A 185 15.88 2.91 -9.36
N GLU A 186 16.90 3.56 -8.82
CA GLU A 186 18.23 3.60 -9.45
C GLU A 186 18.88 2.23 -9.47
N GLN A 187 18.85 1.50 -8.34
CA GLN A 187 19.49 0.19 -8.22
C GLN A 187 18.89 -0.86 -9.18
N LEU A 188 17.59 -0.79 -9.45
CA LEU A 188 16.88 -1.78 -10.27
C LEU A 188 16.66 -1.36 -11.72
N ALA A 189 17.09 -0.15 -12.10
CA ALA A 189 16.92 0.38 -13.45
C ALA A 189 17.55 -0.52 -14.53
N GLU A 190 18.77 -1.01 -14.32
CA GLU A 190 19.46 -1.89 -15.27
C GLU A 190 18.77 -3.25 -15.44
N ARG A 191 17.95 -3.66 -14.45
CA ARG A 191 17.12 -4.86 -14.51
C ARG A 191 15.78 -4.63 -15.20
N GLY A 192 15.49 -3.40 -15.65
CA GLY A 192 14.21 -3.04 -16.25
C GLY A 192 13.03 -3.07 -15.27
N ILE A 193 13.28 -2.92 -13.97
CA ILE A 193 12.25 -2.93 -12.92
C ILE A 193 12.05 -1.50 -12.42
N ARG A 194 10.81 -1.02 -12.42
CA ARG A 194 10.48 0.33 -11.94
C ARG A 194 10.12 0.30 -10.46
N VAL A 195 10.51 1.33 -9.72
CA VAL A 195 10.12 1.49 -8.31
C VAL A 195 9.55 2.88 -8.13
N ASN A 196 8.29 2.98 -7.71
CA ASN A 196 7.63 4.27 -7.45
C ASN A 196 6.86 4.22 -6.14
N GLY A 197 6.43 5.38 -5.67
CA GLY A 197 5.68 5.54 -4.44
C GLY A 197 4.38 6.30 -4.65
N VAL A 198 3.45 6.09 -3.74
CA VAL A 198 2.27 6.92 -3.54
C VAL A 198 2.33 7.48 -2.12
N ALA A 199 2.04 8.77 -1.96
CA ALA A 199 1.99 9.43 -0.67
C ALA A 199 0.57 9.98 -0.43
N PRO A 200 -0.29 9.19 0.25
CA PRO A 200 -1.63 9.63 0.59
C PRO A 200 -1.63 10.75 1.64
N GLY A 201 -2.58 11.68 1.53
CA GLY A 201 -3.00 12.56 2.61
C GLY A 201 -3.97 11.86 3.59
N PRO A 202 -5.00 12.55 4.10
CA PRO A 202 -6.00 11.92 4.96
C PRO A 202 -6.98 11.09 4.14
N PHE A 203 -6.93 9.77 4.27
CA PHE A 203 -7.87 8.83 3.66
C PHE A 203 -8.68 8.07 4.70
N TRP A 204 -9.96 7.87 4.42
CA TRP A 204 -10.88 7.17 5.31
C TRP A 204 -10.63 5.65 5.22
N THR A 205 -9.84 5.13 6.16
CA THR A 205 -9.45 3.71 6.24
C THR A 205 -9.52 3.22 7.68
N PRO A 206 -9.56 1.88 7.92
CA PRO A 206 -9.55 1.32 9.28
C PRO A 206 -8.35 1.74 10.14
N LEU A 207 -7.23 2.11 9.51
CA LEU A 207 -6.02 2.61 10.18
C LEU A 207 -6.27 3.91 10.98
N GLN A 208 -7.26 4.72 10.60
CA GLN A 208 -7.55 5.97 11.32
C GLN A 208 -8.20 5.71 12.69
N PRO A 209 -9.36 5.01 12.79
CA PRO A 209 -9.98 4.75 14.08
C PRO A 209 -9.17 3.80 14.98
N SER A 210 -8.23 3.03 14.46
CA SER A 210 -7.33 2.19 15.28
C SER A 210 -6.22 2.99 15.96
N SER A 211 -5.87 4.17 15.41
CA SER A 211 -4.62 4.86 15.75
C SER A 211 -4.80 6.30 16.20
N VAL A 212 -5.98 6.89 15.94
CA VAL A 212 -6.31 8.29 16.25
C VAL A 212 -7.45 8.35 17.27
N PRO A 213 -7.38 9.22 18.30
CA PRO A 213 -8.49 9.45 19.23
C PRO A 213 -9.82 9.77 18.51
N LEU A 214 -10.91 9.17 19.00
CA LEU A 214 -12.24 9.25 18.35
C LEU A 214 -12.76 10.69 18.18
N ASP A 215 -12.44 11.59 19.12
CA ASP A 215 -12.83 13.00 19.06
C ASP A 215 -12.22 13.72 17.85
N LYS A 216 -10.97 13.39 17.50
CA LYS A 216 -10.26 13.95 16.34
C LYS A 216 -10.75 13.38 14.99
N LEU A 217 -11.44 12.23 14.99
CA LEU A 217 -11.95 11.61 13.76
C LEU A 217 -13.13 12.38 13.15
N THR A 218 -13.92 13.10 13.97
CA THR A 218 -15.11 13.81 13.50
C THR A 218 -14.78 14.94 12.51
N SER A 219 -13.62 15.58 12.67
CA SER A 219 -13.09 16.62 11.78
C SER A 219 -12.02 16.11 10.81
N PHE A 220 -11.90 14.79 10.63
CA PHE A 220 -10.82 14.19 9.85
C PHE A 220 -10.89 14.61 8.38
N GLY A 221 -9.86 15.31 7.90
CA GLY A 221 -9.76 15.78 6.51
C GLY A 221 -10.30 17.19 6.26
N GLU A 222 -10.97 17.82 7.23
CA GLU A 222 -11.47 19.20 7.11
C GLU A 222 -10.35 20.26 7.00
N GLN A 223 -9.15 19.91 7.46
CA GLN A 223 -7.96 20.74 7.32
C GLN A 223 -7.45 20.82 5.87
N THR A 224 -7.82 19.88 5.01
CA THR A 224 -7.41 19.90 3.60
C THR A 224 -8.14 21.01 2.82
N PRO A 225 -7.59 21.49 1.70
CA PRO A 225 -8.32 22.41 0.81
C PRO A 225 -9.64 21.85 0.28
N PHE A 226 -9.74 20.53 0.07
CA PHE A 226 -10.99 19.88 -0.35
C PHE A 226 -12.00 19.67 0.79
N LYS A 227 -11.64 19.98 2.04
CA LYS A 227 -12.53 19.98 3.21
C LYS A 227 -13.20 18.63 3.48
N ARG A 228 -12.55 17.55 3.08
CA ARG A 228 -12.98 16.17 3.33
C ARG A 228 -11.78 15.22 3.31
N PRO A 229 -11.89 14.03 3.92
CA PRO A 229 -10.92 12.98 3.66
C PRO A 229 -11.13 12.42 2.24
N GLY A 230 -10.06 11.87 1.68
CA GLY A 230 -10.15 11.02 0.49
C GLY A 230 -10.80 9.69 0.82
N GLN A 231 -11.47 9.09 -0.16
CA GLN A 231 -11.93 7.70 -0.11
C GLN A 231 -10.89 6.80 -0.80
N PRO A 232 -10.67 5.56 -0.32
CA PRO A 232 -9.70 4.64 -0.92
C PRO A 232 -9.83 4.48 -2.45
N ALA A 233 -11.06 4.50 -2.98
CA ALA A 233 -11.34 4.46 -4.42
C ALA A 233 -10.55 5.52 -5.22
N GLU A 234 -10.31 6.70 -4.65
CA GLU A 234 -9.67 7.84 -5.31
C GLU A 234 -8.16 7.67 -5.48
N LEU A 235 -7.54 6.67 -4.82
CA LEU A 235 -6.12 6.34 -4.98
C LEU A 235 -5.88 5.28 -6.05
N ALA A 236 -6.86 4.42 -6.31
CA ALA A 236 -6.67 3.19 -7.09
C ALA A 236 -6.08 3.45 -8.49
N SER A 237 -6.55 4.49 -9.18
CA SER A 237 -6.05 4.86 -10.52
C SER A 237 -4.57 5.24 -10.54
N THR A 238 -4.04 5.81 -9.45
CA THR A 238 -2.62 6.14 -9.32
C THR A 238 -1.77 4.88 -9.25
N TYR A 239 -2.21 3.88 -8.47
CA TYR A 239 -1.53 2.58 -8.41
C TYR A 239 -1.60 1.85 -9.76
N VAL A 240 -2.74 1.88 -10.45
CA VAL A 240 -2.87 1.27 -11.78
C VAL A 240 -1.93 1.95 -12.78
N TYR A 241 -1.85 3.30 -12.79
CA TYR A 241 -0.90 4.02 -13.63
C TYR A 241 0.54 3.54 -13.37
N LEU A 242 0.98 3.56 -12.10
CA LEU A 242 2.34 3.17 -11.72
C LEU A 242 2.65 1.68 -12.02
N ALA A 243 1.66 0.79 -11.95
CA ALA A 243 1.81 -0.63 -12.28
C ALA A 243 1.84 -0.90 -13.79
N SER A 244 1.12 -0.10 -14.56
CA SER A 244 0.98 -0.26 -16.01
C SER A 244 2.22 0.19 -16.79
N GLN A 245 2.29 -0.16 -18.07
CA GLN A 245 3.35 0.30 -18.97
C GLN A 245 3.18 1.76 -19.42
N GLU A 246 2.09 2.43 -19.07
CA GLU A 246 1.92 3.87 -19.28
C GLU A 246 2.94 4.68 -18.46
N ALA A 247 3.38 4.13 -17.32
CA ALA A 247 4.42 4.70 -16.46
C ALA A 247 5.84 4.21 -16.82
N SER A 248 6.07 3.79 -18.08
CA SER A 248 7.35 3.17 -18.52
C SER A 248 8.59 4.05 -18.33
N TYR A 249 8.43 5.38 -18.27
CA TYR A 249 9.51 6.33 -17.98
C TYR A 249 9.36 7.03 -16.62
N THR A 250 8.54 6.47 -15.73
CA THR A 250 8.38 6.94 -14.35
C THR A 250 8.98 5.89 -13.41
N SER A 251 10.10 6.24 -12.77
CA SER A 251 10.78 5.45 -11.74
C SER A 251 11.48 6.39 -10.76
N GLY A 252 11.42 6.09 -9.46
CA GLY A 252 11.96 6.91 -8.38
C GLY A 252 11.00 7.99 -7.88
N GLU A 253 9.81 8.12 -8.50
CA GLU A 253 8.85 9.17 -8.17
C GLU A 253 7.93 8.77 -7.03
N THR A 254 7.44 9.78 -6.30
CA THR A 254 6.38 9.60 -5.29
C THR A 254 5.22 10.54 -5.60
N ILE A 255 4.10 9.96 -6.04
CA ILE A 255 2.89 10.74 -6.37
C ILE A 255 2.13 11.06 -5.09
N ILE A 256 2.03 12.35 -4.77
CA ILE A 256 1.25 12.83 -3.63
C ILE A 256 -0.22 12.97 -4.03
N VAL A 257 -1.12 12.35 -3.25
CA VAL A 257 -2.57 12.45 -3.42
C VAL A 257 -3.15 12.88 -2.07
N ASN A 258 -3.43 14.17 -1.88
CA ASN A 258 -3.68 14.72 -0.53
C ASN A 258 -4.80 15.77 -0.44
N GLY A 259 -5.69 15.86 -1.43
CA GLY A 259 -6.79 16.82 -1.42
C GLY A 259 -6.35 18.29 -1.56
N GLY A 260 -5.20 18.52 -2.20
CA GLY A 260 -4.69 19.86 -2.55
C GLY A 260 -3.84 20.51 -1.46
N GLN A 261 -3.49 19.81 -0.38
CA GLN A 261 -2.59 20.35 0.62
C GLN A 261 -1.25 20.71 -0.03
N ALA A 262 -0.82 21.97 0.14
CA ALA A 262 0.47 22.41 -0.35
C ALA A 262 1.55 21.65 0.41
N GLY A 263 2.38 20.90 -0.31
CA GLY A 263 3.47 20.12 0.27
C GLY A 263 4.47 19.67 -0.77
N HIS A 264 5.33 20.61 -1.19
CA HIS A 264 6.58 20.36 -1.90
C HIS A 264 7.61 21.36 -1.38
#